data_AF-A0A1D6NI63-F1
#
_entry.id   AF-A0A1D6NI63-F1
#
_cell.length_a   1.000
_cell.length_b   1.000
_cell.length_c   1.000
_cell.angle_alpha   90.00
_cell.angle_beta   90.00
_cell.angle_gamma   90.00
#
_symmetry.space_group_name_H-M   'P 1'
#
loop_
_entity.id
_entity.type
_entity.pdbx_description
1 polymer ?
#
loop_
_entity_poly.entity_id
_entity_poly.type
_entity_poly.pdbx_seq_one_letter_code
_entity_poly.pdbx_strand_id
1 'polypeptide(L)'
;MRAPMLFSSDYKSFYCQFSDPSYVKKLKLEMLTAIANESNTYEIVTELCEYAGNVDVPIARESIRAVGKIALQQYDVNAIVDRLLQFLEMDKDYVTAETLVLVKDLLRKYPQWSHDCIAVVGNISSKNIQEPKGKAALIWMLGEYSQDMHDAPYILENLVENWDEEHSPEVRLHLLTAVMKCFFKRPPETQKALGATLSAGLSDTQQDVHDRALFYYRLLQYNPNVAERVVNPPKQAVSVFADTQSSETKDRIFDEFNSLSVVYQKVCKLILSELLIKTLHMEIFTCYFM
;
A
#
# COMPACT_ATOMS: atom_id res chain seq x y z
N MET A 1 10.45 12.94 -13.91
CA MET A 1 10.78 14.37 -14.15
C MET A 1 12.16 14.68 -13.59
N ARG A 2 12.97 15.48 -14.30
CA ARG A 2 14.38 15.75 -13.97
C ARG A 2 14.57 16.91 -12.97
N ALA A 3 13.77 17.97 -13.07
CA ALA A 3 13.85 19.13 -12.19
C ALA A 3 12.45 19.74 -11.91
N PRO A 4 11.54 19.01 -11.24
CA PRO A 4 10.19 19.51 -10.95
C PRO A 4 10.22 20.77 -10.07
N MET A 5 11.19 20.88 -9.16
CA MET A 5 11.34 21.99 -8.22
C MET A 5 11.47 23.37 -8.87
N LEU A 6 11.82 23.46 -10.15
CA LEU A 6 11.85 24.75 -10.87
C LEU A 6 10.46 25.39 -10.98
N PHE A 7 9.39 24.62 -10.83
CA PHE A 7 8.01 25.07 -10.88
C PHE A 7 7.36 25.22 -9.50
N SER A 8 8.15 25.16 -8.42
CA SER A 8 7.61 25.20 -7.05
C SER A 8 6.97 26.53 -6.68
N SER A 9 7.34 27.63 -7.35
CA SER A 9 6.71 28.96 -7.19
C SER A 9 5.30 29.03 -7.78
N ASP A 10 5.08 28.31 -8.87
CA ASP A 10 3.86 28.36 -9.68
C ASP A 10 2.93 27.16 -9.42
N TYR A 11 3.04 26.56 -8.23
CA TYR A 11 2.30 25.33 -7.88
C TYR A 11 0.77 25.47 -8.06
N LYS A 12 0.22 26.67 -7.84
CA LYS A 12 -1.21 26.98 -8.01
C LYS A 12 -1.69 26.80 -9.45
N SER A 13 -0.82 26.93 -10.45
CA SER A 13 -1.16 26.67 -11.86
C SER A 13 -1.43 25.19 -12.15
N PHE A 14 -0.97 24.29 -11.26
CA PHE A 14 -1.21 22.85 -11.37
C PHE A 14 -2.46 22.39 -10.62
N TYR A 15 -3.27 23.28 -10.04
CA TYR A 15 -4.56 22.91 -9.48
C TYR A 15 -5.51 22.40 -10.56
N CYS A 16 -6.28 21.37 -10.20
CA CYS A 16 -7.21 20.71 -11.11
C CYS A 16 -8.43 21.61 -11.33
N GLN A 17 -8.75 21.89 -12.58
CA GLN A 17 -9.99 22.57 -12.93
C GLN A 17 -11.09 21.54 -13.19
N PHE A 18 -12.34 21.93 -12.97
CA PHE A 18 -13.47 21.02 -13.21
C PHE A 18 -13.50 20.51 -14.66
N SER A 19 -13.22 21.39 -15.63
CA SER A 19 -13.16 21.12 -17.06
C SER A 19 -11.98 20.25 -17.51
N ASP A 20 -10.99 20.01 -16.64
CA ASP A 20 -9.83 19.22 -17.02
C ASP A 20 -10.22 17.74 -17.25
N PRO A 21 -9.76 17.11 -18.35
CA PRO A 21 -9.87 15.67 -18.53
C PRO A 21 -9.14 14.90 -17.42
N SER A 22 -9.61 13.70 -17.06
CA SER A 22 -9.06 12.92 -15.94
C SER A 22 -7.56 12.60 -16.10
N TYR A 23 -7.05 12.41 -17.33
CA TYR A 23 -5.61 12.19 -17.56
C TYR A 23 -4.78 13.46 -17.31
N VAL A 24 -5.32 14.66 -17.56
CA VAL A 24 -4.68 15.94 -17.22
C VAL A 24 -4.66 16.13 -15.71
N LYS A 25 -5.80 15.86 -15.05
CA LYS A 25 -5.90 15.91 -13.58
C LYS A 25 -4.86 15.00 -12.94
N LYS A 26 -4.73 13.76 -13.41
CA LYS A 26 -3.70 12.82 -12.93
C LYS A 26 -2.28 13.41 -13.04
N LEU A 27 -1.90 13.95 -14.20
CA LEU A 27 -0.57 14.56 -14.38
C LEU A 27 -0.37 15.79 -13.48
N LYS A 28 -1.42 16.58 -13.26
CA LYS A 28 -1.41 17.70 -12.32
C LYS A 28 -1.16 17.25 -10.88
N LEU A 29 -1.80 16.17 -10.42
CA LEU A 29 -1.55 15.58 -9.10
C LEU A 29 -0.10 15.06 -8.97
N GLU A 30 0.42 14.41 -10.00
CA GLU A 30 1.81 13.95 -10.04
C GLU A 30 2.79 15.13 -9.96
N MET A 31 2.51 16.23 -10.67
CA MET A 31 3.28 17.48 -10.60
C MET A 31 3.25 18.08 -9.19
N LEU A 32 2.05 18.24 -8.60
CA LEU A 32 1.87 18.79 -7.25
C LEU A 32 2.66 17.99 -6.20
N THR A 33 2.63 16.65 -6.32
CA THR A 33 3.43 15.76 -5.47
C THR A 33 4.93 15.99 -5.64
N ALA A 34 5.38 16.25 -6.88
CA ALA A 34 6.80 16.37 -7.20
C ALA A 34 7.41 17.75 -6.87
N ILE A 35 6.59 18.80 -6.72
CA ILE A 35 7.03 20.17 -6.42
C ILE A 35 6.81 20.59 -4.96
N ALA A 36 6.18 19.72 -4.17
CA ALA A 36 5.92 19.94 -2.75
C ALA A 36 7.24 20.13 -1.97
N ASN A 37 7.26 21.15 -1.10
CA ASN A 37 8.37 21.50 -0.22
C ASN A 37 7.87 22.22 1.04
N GLU A 38 8.77 22.49 1.98
CA GLU A 38 8.48 23.13 3.27
C GLU A 38 7.60 24.39 3.18
N SER A 39 7.71 25.18 2.10
CA SER A 39 6.96 26.44 1.97
C SER A 39 5.54 26.29 1.41
N ASN A 40 5.27 25.25 0.62
CA ASN A 40 4.01 25.10 -0.12
C ASN A 40 3.24 23.81 0.21
N THR A 41 3.83 22.87 0.94
CA THR A 41 3.23 21.57 1.26
C THR A 41 1.87 21.71 1.94
N TYR A 42 1.70 22.66 2.86
CA TYR A 42 0.41 22.84 3.55
C TYR A 42 -0.73 23.22 2.61
N GLU A 43 -0.50 24.19 1.70
CA GLU A 43 -1.51 24.59 0.70
C GLU A 43 -1.78 23.47 -0.29
N ILE A 44 -0.74 22.77 -0.76
CA ILE A 44 -0.88 21.64 -1.68
C ILE A 44 -1.67 20.49 -1.05
N VAL A 45 -1.34 20.10 0.18
CA VAL A 45 -2.03 19.00 0.88
C VAL A 45 -3.49 19.36 1.15
N THR A 46 -3.78 20.61 1.55
CA THR A 46 -5.14 21.10 1.71
C THR A 46 -5.95 20.94 0.42
N GLU A 47 -5.41 21.36 -0.71
CA GLU A 47 -6.07 21.21 -2.01
C GLU A 47 -6.27 19.73 -2.40
N LEU A 48 -5.26 18.87 -2.15
CA LEU A 48 -5.38 17.43 -2.41
C LEU A 48 -6.45 16.75 -1.53
N CYS A 49 -6.65 17.22 -0.29
CA CYS A 49 -7.72 16.74 0.59
C CYS A 49 -9.11 17.04 0.02
N GLU A 50 -9.31 18.22 -0.59
CA GLU A 50 -10.58 18.53 -1.29
C GLU A 50 -10.81 17.54 -2.45
N TYR A 51 -9.75 17.16 -3.17
CA TYR A 51 -9.85 16.19 -4.26
C TYR A 51 -10.15 14.77 -3.79
N ALA A 52 -9.70 14.38 -2.59
CA ALA A 52 -10.06 13.10 -1.98
C ALA A 52 -11.58 13.00 -1.67
N GLY A 53 -12.24 14.14 -1.46
CA GLY A 53 -13.70 14.24 -1.25
C GLY A 53 -14.55 14.14 -2.52
N ASN A 54 -13.96 14.32 -3.71
CA ASN A 54 -14.68 14.39 -4.97
C ASN A 54 -15.37 13.08 -5.39
N VAL A 55 -16.30 13.21 -6.35
CA VAL A 55 -17.07 12.08 -6.90
C VAL A 55 -16.23 11.18 -7.84
N ASP A 56 -15.18 11.73 -8.45
CA ASP A 56 -14.29 10.99 -9.36
C ASP A 56 -13.33 10.09 -8.56
N VAL A 57 -13.71 8.81 -8.39
CA VAL A 57 -12.99 7.82 -7.59
C VAL A 57 -11.50 7.66 -7.98
N PRO A 58 -11.15 7.51 -9.27
CA PRO A 58 -9.74 7.52 -9.70
C PRO A 58 -8.94 8.72 -9.21
N ILE A 59 -9.51 9.93 -9.30
CA ILE A 59 -8.84 11.17 -8.87
C ILE A 59 -8.75 11.25 -7.35
N ALA A 60 -9.81 10.84 -6.64
CA ALA A 60 -9.79 10.78 -5.18
C ALA A 60 -8.66 9.86 -4.67
N ARG A 61 -8.54 8.65 -5.24
CA ARG A 61 -7.45 7.71 -4.89
C ARG A 61 -6.07 8.28 -5.18
N GLU A 62 -5.89 8.88 -6.36
CA GLU A 62 -4.58 9.44 -6.72
C GLU A 62 -4.22 10.63 -5.83
N SER A 63 -5.21 11.41 -5.40
CA SER A 63 -5.01 12.52 -4.45
C SER A 63 -4.60 12.00 -3.07
N ILE A 64 -5.25 10.95 -2.57
CA ILE A 64 -4.87 10.28 -1.32
C ILE A 64 -3.43 9.75 -1.41
N ARG A 65 -3.07 9.08 -2.52
CA ARG A 65 -1.68 8.63 -2.78
C ARG A 65 -0.69 9.78 -2.82
N ALA A 66 -1.05 10.91 -3.43
CA ALA A 66 -0.22 12.11 -3.48
C ALA A 66 0.06 12.63 -2.07
N VAL A 67 -0.96 12.76 -1.22
CA VAL A 67 -0.80 13.15 0.19
C VAL A 67 0.12 12.18 0.93
N GLY A 68 -0.09 10.86 0.77
CA GLY A 68 0.79 9.85 1.37
C GLY A 68 2.24 9.93 0.91
N LYS A 69 2.48 10.16 -0.38
CA LYS A 69 3.84 10.36 -0.92
C LYS A 69 4.51 11.59 -0.32
N ILE A 70 3.77 12.70 -0.17
CA ILE A 70 4.28 13.93 0.47
C ILE A 70 4.60 13.66 1.95
N ALA A 71 3.73 12.94 2.68
CA ALA A 71 3.98 12.56 4.07
C ALA A 71 5.29 11.76 4.23
N LEU A 72 5.58 10.89 3.25
CA LEU A 72 6.82 10.11 3.23
C LEU A 72 8.07 10.95 2.87
N GLN A 73 7.93 12.14 2.29
CA GLN A 73 9.03 13.02 1.88
C GLN A 73 9.53 13.98 2.97
N GLN A 74 8.95 13.94 4.18
CA GLN A 74 9.50 14.54 5.41
C GLN A 74 9.38 16.08 5.53
N TYR A 75 8.33 16.69 4.98
CA TYR A 75 7.97 18.08 5.27
C TYR A 75 6.81 18.11 6.27
N ASP A 76 7.03 18.69 7.46
CA ASP A 76 6.01 18.93 8.50
C ASP A 76 5.00 17.79 8.69
N VAL A 77 5.53 16.61 9.03
CA VAL A 77 4.79 15.33 9.01
C VAL A 77 3.57 15.35 9.92
N ASN A 78 3.59 16.10 11.03
CA ASN A 78 2.52 16.11 12.03
C ASN A 78 1.16 16.45 11.41
N ALA A 79 1.07 17.60 10.73
CA ALA A 79 -0.20 18.06 10.15
C ALA A 79 -0.69 17.15 9.01
N ILE A 80 0.22 16.53 8.26
CA ILE A 80 -0.14 15.67 7.13
C ILE A 80 -0.65 14.31 7.63
N VAL A 81 -0.06 13.77 8.70
CA VAL A 81 -0.54 12.53 9.32
C VAL A 81 -1.97 12.71 9.83
N ASP A 82 -2.27 13.81 10.51
CA ASP A 82 -3.64 14.10 10.97
C ASP A 82 -4.63 14.16 9.79
N ARG A 83 -4.25 14.78 8.67
CA ARG A 83 -5.07 14.80 7.43
C ARG A 83 -5.26 13.42 6.82
N LEU A 84 -4.23 12.58 6.82
CA LEU A 84 -4.35 11.19 6.35
C LEU A 84 -5.32 10.39 7.24
N LEU A 85 -5.25 10.57 8.57
CA LEU A 85 -6.12 9.87 9.49
C LEU A 85 -7.59 10.31 9.36
N GLN A 86 -7.85 11.59 9.04
CA GLN A 86 -9.20 12.09 8.72
C GLN A 86 -9.85 11.36 7.52
N PHE A 87 -9.06 10.86 6.56
CA PHE A 87 -9.62 10.08 5.44
C PHE A 87 -10.26 8.77 5.89
N LEU A 88 -9.80 8.18 7.00
CA LEU A 88 -10.38 6.95 7.57
C LEU A 88 -11.78 7.20 8.14
N GLU A 89 -12.09 8.43 8.53
CA GLU A 89 -13.41 8.83 9.07
C GLU A 89 -14.46 9.05 7.97
N MET A 90 -14.07 9.10 6.70
CA MET A 90 -14.99 9.36 5.58
C MET A 90 -15.90 8.17 5.23
N ASP A 91 -15.68 7.00 5.85
CA ASP A 91 -16.47 5.74 5.72
C ASP A 91 -16.77 5.33 4.26
N LYS A 92 -15.83 5.60 3.35
CA LYS A 92 -15.86 5.15 1.95
C LYS A 92 -14.82 4.06 1.77
N ASP A 93 -15.24 2.85 1.39
CA ASP A 93 -14.36 1.67 1.25
C ASP A 93 -13.06 1.96 0.47
N TYR A 94 -13.17 2.60 -0.70
CA TYR A 94 -11.99 2.92 -1.51
C TYR A 94 -11.05 3.96 -0.89
N VAL A 95 -11.58 4.89 -0.09
CA VAL A 95 -10.78 5.89 0.63
C VAL A 95 -10.07 5.21 1.79
N THR A 96 -10.81 4.43 2.57
CA THR A 96 -10.30 3.69 3.72
C THR A 96 -9.22 2.71 3.28
N ALA A 97 -9.46 1.92 2.24
CA ALA A 97 -8.51 0.94 1.73
C ALA A 97 -7.20 1.59 1.25
N GLU A 98 -7.28 2.69 0.49
CA GLU A 98 -6.09 3.41 0.01
C GLU A 98 -5.32 4.03 1.18
N THR A 99 -6.04 4.64 2.13
CA THR A 99 -5.44 5.28 3.30
C THR A 99 -4.76 4.28 4.22
N LEU A 100 -5.34 3.11 4.46
CA LEU A 100 -4.72 2.05 5.27
C LEU A 100 -3.38 1.57 4.69
N VAL A 101 -3.27 1.47 3.37
CA VAL A 101 -2.00 1.14 2.70
C VAL A 101 -0.94 2.21 2.99
N LEU A 102 -1.33 3.49 2.90
CA LEU A 102 -0.42 4.61 3.18
C LEU A 102 -0.02 4.69 4.66
N VAL A 103 -0.95 4.47 5.58
CA VAL A 103 -0.66 4.42 7.03
C VAL A 103 0.30 3.28 7.34
N LYS A 104 0.09 2.10 6.76
CA LYS A 104 1.04 0.98 6.88
C LYS A 104 2.44 1.38 6.39
N ASP A 105 2.56 2.04 5.24
CA ASP A 105 3.86 2.45 4.71
C ASP A 105 4.49 3.59 5.53
N LEU A 106 3.69 4.53 6.03
CA LEU A 106 4.09 5.55 6.99
C LEU A 106 4.71 4.90 8.24
N LEU A 107 4.03 3.93 8.85
CA LEU A 107 4.51 3.23 10.06
C LEU A 107 5.78 2.41 9.80
N ARG A 108 5.96 1.87 8.59
CA ARG A 108 7.21 1.18 8.20
C ARG A 108 8.39 2.13 8.05
N LYS A 109 8.16 3.40 7.72
CA LYS A 109 9.21 4.41 7.58
C LYS A 109 9.43 5.22 8.86
N TYR A 110 8.35 5.53 9.58
CA TYR A 110 8.33 6.37 10.77
C TYR A 110 7.54 5.70 11.91
N PRO A 111 8.14 4.70 12.58
CA PRO A 111 7.46 3.95 13.65
C PRO A 111 7.00 4.80 14.83
N GLN A 112 7.56 6.01 15.02
CA GLN A 112 7.17 6.91 16.12
C GLN A 112 5.70 7.37 16.06
N TRP A 113 5.05 7.27 14.91
CA TRP A 113 3.64 7.61 14.71
C TRP A 113 2.67 6.47 15.03
N SER A 114 3.17 5.35 15.56
CA SER A 114 2.36 4.18 15.84
C SER A 114 1.18 4.50 16.75
N HIS A 115 1.41 5.23 17.85
CA HIS A 115 0.38 5.52 18.84
C HIS A 115 -0.85 6.20 18.22
N ASP A 116 -0.66 7.27 17.46
CA ASP A 116 -1.75 8.06 16.88
C ASP A 116 -2.46 7.28 15.76
N CYS A 117 -1.69 6.60 14.90
CA CYS A 117 -2.26 5.79 13.82
C CYS A 117 -3.08 4.61 14.36
N ILE A 118 -2.59 3.92 15.37
CA ILE A 118 -3.23 2.74 15.95
C ILE A 118 -4.55 3.11 16.63
N ALA A 119 -4.60 4.25 17.34
CA ALA A 119 -5.82 4.70 18.00
C ALA A 119 -6.98 4.89 17.01
N VAL A 120 -6.70 5.42 15.82
CA VAL A 120 -7.70 5.59 14.76
C VAL A 120 -8.00 4.26 14.08
N VAL A 121 -6.98 3.49 13.71
CA VAL A 121 -7.13 2.22 12.99
C VAL A 121 -7.89 1.17 13.82
N GLY A 122 -7.71 1.15 15.14
CA GLY A 122 -8.41 0.24 16.04
C GLY A 122 -9.93 0.42 16.04
N ASN A 123 -10.44 1.62 15.70
CA ASN A 123 -11.86 1.90 15.63
C ASN A 123 -12.50 1.52 14.28
N ILE A 124 -11.70 1.10 13.29
CA ILE A 124 -12.19 0.76 11.96
C ILE A 124 -12.77 -0.64 11.96
N SER A 125 -14.02 -0.75 11.51
CA SER A 125 -14.67 -2.04 11.29
C SER A 125 -14.01 -2.77 10.12
N SER A 126 -13.44 -3.94 10.38
CA SER A 126 -12.86 -4.82 9.34
C SER A 126 -13.89 -5.25 8.28
N LYS A 127 -15.18 -5.22 8.61
CA LYS A 127 -16.29 -5.55 7.69
C LYS A 127 -16.52 -4.48 6.62
N ASN A 128 -16.05 -3.25 6.85
CA ASN A 128 -16.27 -2.14 5.94
C ASN A 128 -15.24 -2.10 4.80
N ILE A 129 -14.20 -2.94 4.85
CA ILE A 129 -13.10 -2.95 3.88
C ILE A 129 -13.27 -4.16 2.97
N GLN A 130 -13.58 -3.94 1.69
CA GLN A 130 -13.72 -5.03 0.71
C GLN A 130 -12.42 -5.26 -0.07
N GLU A 131 -11.62 -4.21 -0.27
CA GLU A 131 -10.41 -4.30 -1.08
C GLU A 131 -9.29 -5.11 -0.41
N PRO A 132 -8.71 -6.11 -1.11
CA PRO A 132 -7.68 -6.98 -0.55
C PRO A 132 -6.45 -6.24 -0.02
N LYS A 133 -6.00 -5.19 -0.72
CA LYS A 133 -4.83 -4.41 -0.32
C LYS A 133 -5.06 -3.65 1.00
N GLY A 134 -6.26 -3.09 1.16
CA GLY A 134 -6.67 -2.42 2.40
C GLY A 134 -6.77 -3.40 3.57
N LYS A 135 -7.43 -4.55 3.35
CA LYS A 135 -7.52 -5.63 4.34
C LYS A 135 -6.14 -6.13 4.76
N ALA A 136 -5.26 -6.41 3.80
CA ALA A 136 -3.90 -6.86 4.06
C ALA A 136 -3.09 -5.84 4.89
N ALA A 137 -3.27 -4.54 4.61
CA ALA A 137 -2.64 -3.47 5.39
C ALA A 137 -3.17 -3.42 6.83
N LEU A 138 -4.48 -3.52 7.03
CA LEU A 138 -5.10 -3.61 8.36
C LEU A 138 -4.60 -4.82 9.14
N ILE A 139 -4.64 -6.01 8.54
CA ILE A 139 -4.17 -7.26 9.17
C ILE A 139 -2.69 -7.16 9.55
N TRP A 140 -1.87 -6.56 8.69
CA TRP A 140 -0.47 -6.31 9.02
C TRP A 140 -0.34 -5.45 10.27
N MET A 141 -1.09 -4.34 10.39
CA MET A 141 -1.06 -3.46 11.56
C MET A 141 -1.55 -4.18 12.82
N LEU A 142 -2.63 -4.95 12.72
CA LEU A 142 -3.16 -5.77 13.83
C LEU A 142 -2.12 -6.75 14.38
N GLY A 143 -1.35 -7.42 13.52
CA GLY A 143 -0.28 -8.32 13.97
C GLY A 143 0.99 -7.59 14.44
N GLU A 144 1.33 -6.48 13.81
CA GLU A 144 2.53 -5.69 14.14
C GLU A 144 2.39 -4.95 15.46
N TYR A 145 1.19 -4.47 15.80
CA TYR A 145 0.93 -3.67 16.98
C TYR A 145 -0.07 -4.34 17.93
N SER A 146 -0.15 -5.66 17.92
CA SER A 146 -1.08 -6.43 18.77
C SER A 146 -0.88 -6.26 20.28
N GLN A 147 0.25 -5.70 20.72
CA GLN A 147 0.50 -5.34 22.11
C GLN A 147 -0.26 -4.08 22.52
N ASP A 148 -0.36 -3.11 21.60
CA ASP A 148 -1.00 -1.82 21.81
C ASP A 148 -2.49 -1.87 21.42
N MET A 149 -2.86 -2.76 20.50
CA MET A 149 -4.23 -2.97 20.04
C MET A 149 -4.92 -4.05 20.87
N HIS A 150 -5.73 -3.64 21.84
CA HIS A 150 -6.44 -4.58 22.72
C HIS A 150 -7.34 -5.57 21.97
N ASP A 151 -8.07 -5.09 20.95
CA ASP A 151 -9.02 -5.91 20.18
C ASP A 151 -8.38 -6.77 19.08
N ALA A 152 -7.07 -6.64 18.85
CA ALA A 152 -6.40 -7.33 17.75
C ALA A 152 -6.56 -8.86 17.76
N PRO A 153 -6.42 -9.58 18.90
CA PRO A 153 -6.65 -11.03 18.94
C PRO A 153 -8.05 -11.43 18.48
N TYR A 154 -9.09 -10.70 18.92
CA TYR A 154 -10.49 -11.01 18.59
C TYR A 154 -10.81 -10.73 17.11
N ILE A 155 -10.30 -9.61 16.58
CA ILE A 155 -10.47 -9.28 15.16
C ILE A 155 -9.78 -10.33 14.29
N LEU A 156 -8.55 -10.74 14.64
CA LEU A 156 -7.81 -11.78 13.93
C LEU A 156 -8.50 -13.15 14.04
N GLU A 157 -9.00 -13.55 15.21
CA GLU A 157 -9.75 -14.81 15.38
C GLU A 157 -10.98 -14.84 14.48
N ASN A 158 -11.78 -13.76 14.44
CA ASN A 158 -12.95 -13.68 13.57
C ASN A 158 -12.57 -13.76 12.07
N LEU A 159 -11.44 -13.19 11.64
CA LEU A 159 -10.96 -13.33 10.26
C LEU A 159 -10.53 -14.76 9.94
N VAL A 160 -9.99 -15.49 10.92
CA VAL A 160 -9.60 -16.90 10.77
C VAL A 160 -10.81 -17.82 10.74
N GLU A 161 -11.86 -17.54 11.52
CA GLU A 161 -13.11 -18.30 11.48
C GLU A 161 -13.80 -18.20 10.11
N ASN A 162 -13.64 -17.07 9.41
CA ASN A 162 -14.18 -16.83 8.06
C ASN A 162 -13.10 -17.04 6.96
N TRP A 163 -12.13 -17.92 7.18
CA TRP A 163 -11.01 -18.15 6.26
C TRP A 163 -11.45 -18.50 4.83
N ASP A 164 -12.46 -19.36 4.69
CA ASP A 164 -12.95 -19.84 3.39
C ASP A 164 -13.73 -18.78 2.61
N GLU A 165 -14.23 -17.75 3.30
CA GLU A 165 -14.89 -16.59 2.66
C GLU A 165 -13.87 -15.61 2.06
N GLU A 166 -12.63 -15.61 2.55
CA GLU A 166 -11.60 -14.70 2.05
C GLU A 166 -10.93 -15.27 0.80
N HIS A 167 -11.37 -14.80 -0.37
CA HIS A 167 -10.87 -15.29 -1.66
C HIS A 167 -9.43 -14.86 -1.97
N SER A 168 -8.93 -13.76 -1.39
CA SER A 168 -7.61 -13.24 -1.73
C SER A 168 -6.49 -14.03 -1.02
N PRO A 169 -5.58 -14.70 -1.77
CA PRO A 169 -4.45 -15.39 -1.15
C PRO A 169 -3.49 -14.41 -0.46
N GLU A 170 -3.38 -13.17 -0.94
CA GLU A 170 -2.58 -12.12 -0.30
C GLU A 170 -3.05 -11.85 1.14
N VAL A 171 -4.38 -11.73 1.32
CA VAL A 171 -4.99 -11.47 2.65
C VAL A 171 -4.74 -12.66 3.58
N ARG A 172 -4.93 -13.89 3.10
CA ARG A 172 -4.69 -15.12 3.88
C ARG A 172 -3.21 -15.27 4.30
N LEU A 173 -2.28 -14.93 3.41
CA LEU A 173 -0.84 -14.88 3.73
C LEU A 173 -0.49 -13.85 4.81
N HIS A 174 -1.13 -12.67 4.76
CA HIS A 174 -1.00 -11.65 5.78
C HIS A 174 -1.60 -12.10 7.11
N LEU A 175 -2.75 -12.78 7.08
CA LEU A 175 -3.44 -13.31 8.26
C LEU A 175 -2.60 -14.35 8.99
N LEU A 176 -2.01 -15.32 8.27
CA LEU A 176 -1.05 -16.29 8.82
C LEU A 176 0.08 -15.60 9.60
N THR A 177 0.67 -14.56 9.00
CA THR A 177 1.80 -13.85 9.61
C THR A 177 1.37 -12.99 10.79
N ALA A 178 0.19 -12.36 10.70
CA ALA A 178 -0.34 -11.50 11.76
C ALA A 178 -0.72 -12.31 13.00
N VAL A 179 -1.39 -13.44 12.85
CA VAL A 179 -1.74 -14.34 13.96
C VAL A 179 -0.47 -14.90 14.61
N MET A 180 0.53 -15.28 13.81
CA MET A 180 1.82 -15.76 14.33
C MET A 180 2.53 -14.69 15.18
N LYS A 181 2.55 -13.43 14.74
CA LYS A 181 3.10 -12.31 15.51
C LYS A 181 2.29 -12.01 16.76
N CYS A 182 0.96 -12.02 16.64
CA CYS A 182 0.06 -11.82 17.77
C CYS A 182 0.29 -12.89 18.84
N PHE A 183 0.54 -14.14 18.43
CA PHE A 183 0.88 -15.23 19.33
C PHE A 183 2.16 -15.02 20.13
N PHE A 184 3.25 -14.57 19.50
CA PHE A 184 4.47 -14.30 20.25
C PHE A 184 4.31 -13.18 21.28
N LYS A 185 3.36 -12.26 21.06
CA LYS A 185 3.09 -11.12 21.94
C LYS A 185 2.07 -11.42 23.02
N ARG A 186 1.00 -12.18 22.69
CA ARG A 186 -0.14 -12.51 23.56
C ARG A 186 -0.52 -14.00 23.43
N PRO A 187 0.33 -14.95 23.88
CA PRO A 187 0.08 -16.38 23.70
C PRO A 187 -1.25 -16.89 24.28
N PRO A 188 -1.69 -16.50 25.50
CA PRO A 188 -2.90 -17.05 26.12
C PRO A 188 -4.18 -16.82 25.31
N GLU A 189 -4.26 -15.70 24.60
CA GLU A 189 -5.48 -15.27 23.89
C GLU A 189 -5.51 -15.80 22.44
N THR A 190 -4.36 -16.13 21.89
CA THR A 190 -4.20 -16.39 20.44
C THR A 190 -3.83 -17.84 20.13
N GLN A 191 -3.59 -18.68 21.13
CA GLN A 191 -3.19 -20.08 20.95
C GLN A 191 -4.20 -20.86 20.10
N LYS A 192 -5.49 -20.70 20.37
CA LYS A 192 -6.58 -21.35 19.61
C LYS A 192 -6.65 -20.82 18.18
N ALA A 193 -6.63 -19.49 18.02
CA ALA A 193 -6.63 -18.83 16.71
C ALA A 193 -5.43 -19.28 15.86
N LEU A 194 -4.22 -19.38 16.44
CA LEU A 194 -3.04 -19.87 15.74
C LEU A 194 -3.21 -21.31 15.26
N GLY A 195 -3.73 -22.21 16.11
CA GLY A 195 -4.02 -23.59 15.72
C GLY A 195 -4.99 -23.67 14.54
N ALA A 196 -6.09 -22.91 14.60
CA ALA A 196 -7.06 -22.82 13.52
C ALA A 196 -6.45 -22.25 12.23
N THR A 197 -5.65 -21.18 12.34
CA THR A 197 -5.00 -20.53 11.18
C THR A 197 -4.03 -21.48 10.48
N LEU A 198 -3.22 -22.23 11.24
CA LEU A 198 -2.28 -23.19 10.67
C LEU A 198 -3.02 -24.37 10.03
N SER A 199 -4.10 -24.86 10.66
CA SER A 199 -4.93 -25.93 10.09
C SER A 199 -5.58 -25.52 8.78
N ALA A 200 -6.14 -24.30 8.73
CA ALA A 200 -6.74 -23.73 7.53
C ALA A 200 -5.68 -23.52 6.43
N GLY A 201 -4.54 -22.91 6.77
CA GLY A 201 -3.43 -22.71 5.84
C GLY A 201 -2.86 -24.01 5.27
N LEU A 202 -2.70 -25.06 6.08
CA LEU A 202 -2.25 -26.38 5.62
C LEU A 202 -3.26 -27.07 4.70
N SER A 203 -4.53 -26.71 4.77
CA SER A 203 -5.60 -27.25 3.92
C SER A 203 -5.92 -26.32 2.72
N ASP A 204 -5.22 -25.21 2.58
CA ASP A 204 -5.48 -24.20 1.55
C ASP A 204 -5.14 -24.73 0.16
N THR A 205 -5.93 -24.31 -0.83
CA THR A 205 -5.73 -24.69 -2.24
C THR A 205 -4.58 -23.92 -2.88
N GLN A 206 -4.29 -22.70 -2.40
CA GLN A 206 -3.17 -21.90 -2.90
C GLN A 206 -1.86 -22.41 -2.31
N GLN A 207 -0.95 -22.82 -3.19
CA GLN A 207 0.33 -23.42 -2.80
C GLN A 207 1.18 -22.49 -1.92
N ASP A 208 1.24 -21.19 -2.21
CA ASP A 208 2.03 -20.24 -1.40
C ASP A 208 1.54 -20.15 0.05
N VAL A 209 0.22 -20.23 0.23
CA VAL A 209 -0.43 -20.18 1.55
C VAL A 209 -0.12 -21.47 2.32
N HIS A 210 -0.28 -22.61 1.65
CA HIS A 210 0.07 -23.92 2.16
C HIS A 210 1.54 -24.00 2.60
N ASP A 211 2.47 -23.62 1.72
CA ASP A 211 3.91 -23.71 1.98
C ASP A 211 4.33 -22.78 3.14
N ARG A 212 3.74 -21.58 3.24
CA ARG A 212 4.01 -20.68 4.36
C ARG A 212 3.46 -21.22 5.68
N ALA A 213 2.26 -21.79 5.68
CA ALA A 213 1.67 -22.42 6.87
C ALA A 213 2.52 -23.62 7.33
N LEU A 214 2.94 -24.47 6.40
CA LEU A 214 3.82 -25.61 6.67
C LEU A 214 5.18 -25.17 7.21
N PHE A 215 5.75 -24.10 6.66
CA PHE A 215 6.98 -23.51 7.17
C PHE A 215 6.81 -23.03 8.62
N TYR A 216 5.77 -22.25 8.92
CA TYR A 216 5.49 -21.77 10.28
C TYR A 216 5.24 -22.93 11.27
N TYR A 217 4.49 -23.95 10.85
CA TYR A 217 4.23 -25.14 11.67
C TYR A 217 5.52 -25.87 12.05
N ARG A 218 6.39 -26.14 11.06
CA ARG A 218 7.70 -26.79 11.30
C ARG A 218 8.63 -25.94 12.14
N LEU A 219 8.60 -24.61 11.94
CA LEU A 219 9.43 -23.68 12.69
C LEU A 219 9.05 -23.65 14.17
N LEU A 220 7.74 -23.67 14.47
CA LEU A 220 7.21 -23.79 15.82
C LEU A 220 7.57 -25.13 16.48
N GLN A 221 7.47 -26.24 15.74
CA GLN A 221 7.88 -27.56 16.23
C GLN A 221 9.37 -27.64 16.54
N TYR A 222 10.21 -26.97 15.73
CA TYR A 222 11.65 -26.94 15.93
C TYR A 222 12.01 -26.15 17.19
N ASN A 223 11.65 -24.86 17.24
CA ASN A 223 11.91 -24.02 18.40
C ASN A 223 11.08 -22.71 18.36
N PRO A 224 10.18 -22.45 19.33
CA PRO A 224 9.39 -21.23 19.38
C PRO A 224 10.21 -19.93 19.44
N ASN A 225 11.36 -19.93 20.14
CA ASN A 225 12.22 -18.75 20.24
C ASN A 225 12.91 -18.42 18.91
N VAL A 226 13.25 -19.44 18.12
CA VAL A 226 13.79 -19.25 16.77
C VAL A 226 12.68 -18.77 15.84
N ALA A 227 11.47 -19.33 15.99
CA ALA A 227 10.31 -18.91 15.24
C ALA A 227 9.99 -17.43 15.43
N GLU A 228 10.05 -16.94 16.67
CA GLU A 228 9.85 -15.52 16.99
C GLU A 228 10.86 -14.63 16.28
N ARG A 229 12.16 -14.98 16.34
CA ARG A 229 13.23 -14.20 15.70
C ARG A 229 13.10 -14.16 14.18
N VAL A 230 12.63 -15.23 13.55
CA VAL A 230 12.46 -15.32 12.10
C VAL A 230 11.22 -14.55 11.64
N VAL A 231 10.10 -14.68 12.35
CA VAL A 231 8.81 -14.07 11.97
C VAL A 231 8.72 -12.60 12.39
N ASN A 232 9.33 -12.25 13.52
CA ASN A 232 9.33 -10.92 14.11
C ASN A 232 10.76 -10.40 14.39
N PRO A 233 11.61 -10.27 13.36
CA PRO A 233 12.94 -9.70 13.52
C PRO A 233 12.86 -8.21 13.90
N PRO A 234 13.88 -7.66 14.60
CA PRO A 234 13.96 -6.22 14.82
C PRO A 234 14.03 -5.52 13.45
N LYS A 235 13.04 -4.67 13.16
CA LYS A 235 12.94 -4.00 11.87
C LYS A 235 13.68 -2.68 11.89
N GLN A 236 14.42 -2.42 10.83
CA GLN A 236 14.93 -1.09 10.54
C GLN A 236 13.89 -0.32 9.73
N ALA A 237 13.83 1.00 9.95
CA ALA A 237 12.96 1.88 9.18
C ALA A 237 13.27 1.77 7.68
N VAL A 238 12.22 1.71 6.85
CA VAL A 238 12.36 1.63 5.40
C VAL A 238 12.82 2.99 4.86
N SER A 239 14.02 3.04 4.27
CA SER A 239 14.59 4.29 3.74
C SER A 239 14.09 4.65 2.33
N VAL A 240 13.85 3.66 1.47
CA VAL A 240 13.46 3.85 0.07
C VAL A 240 12.35 2.87 -0.31
N PHE A 241 11.28 3.38 -0.92
CA PHE A 241 10.21 2.56 -1.50
C PHE A 241 10.48 2.31 -2.99
N ALA A 242 10.09 1.12 -3.47
CA ALA A 242 10.41 0.61 -4.80
C ALA A 242 9.83 1.44 -5.97
N ASP A 243 8.84 2.30 -5.72
CA ASP A 243 8.23 3.18 -6.73
C ASP A 243 9.17 4.29 -7.25
N THR A 244 10.36 4.42 -6.64
CA THR A 244 11.37 5.37 -7.09
C THR A 244 12.07 4.81 -8.33
N GLN A 245 11.64 5.22 -9.53
CA GLN A 245 12.38 4.91 -10.77
C GLN A 245 13.86 5.29 -10.60
N SER A 246 14.76 4.38 -11.00
CA SER A 246 16.20 4.61 -10.90
C SER A 246 16.60 5.89 -11.65
N SER A 247 17.58 6.62 -11.11
CA SER A 247 18.13 7.83 -11.74
C SER A 247 18.57 7.54 -13.18
N GLU A 248 19.22 6.40 -13.41
CA GLU A 248 19.65 5.95 -14.74
C GLU A 248 18.50 5.81 -15.75
N THR A 249 17.34 5.31 -15.30
CA THR A 249 16.16 5.18 -16.19
C THR A 249 15.60 6.56 -16.53
N LYS A 250 15.57 7.48 -15.55
CA LYS A 250 15.11 8.85 -15.76
C LYS A 250 16.01 9.61 -16.73
N ASP A 251 17.32 9.43 -16.63
CA ASP A 251 18.28 10.07 -17.52
C ASP A 251 18.12 9.56 -18.96
N ARG A 252 17.98 8.24 -19.15
CA ARG A 252 17.73 7.65 -20.48
C ARG A 252 16.42 8.12 -21.11
N ILE A 253 15.34 8.21 -20.33
CA ILE A 253 14.06 8.74 -20.82
C ILE A 253 14.20 10.21 -21.23
N PHE A 254 15.01 10.98 -20.50
CA PHE A 254 15.27 12.37 -20.83
C PHE A 254 16.13 12.53 -22.10
N ASP A 255 17.10 11.64 -22.31
CA ASP A 255 17.88 11.63 -23.57
C ASP A 255 16.97 11.36 -24.78
N GLU A 256 15.87 10.64 -24.58
CA GLU A 256 14.80 10.39 -25.56
C GLU A 256 13.68 11.46 -25.52
N PHE A 257 14.01 12.73 -25.19
CA PHE A 257 13.05 13.83 -25.15
C PHE A 257 12.29 14.02 -26.48
N ASN A 258 11.03 14.46 -26.43
CA ASN A 258 10.10 14.54 -27.58
C ASN A 258 9.79 13.20 -28.26
N SER A 259 10.00 12.07 -27.59
CA SER A 259 9.56 10.75 -28.07
C SER A 259 8.43 10.17 -27.22
N LEU A 260 7.87 9.05 -27.69
CA LEU A 260 6.91 8.25 -26.94
C LEU A 260 7.47 7.77 -25.59
N SER A 261 8.79 7.67 -25.43
CA SER A 261 9.43 7.28 -24.17
C SER A 261 9.09 8.19 -23.01
N VAL A 262 8.97 9.49 -23.26
CA VAL A 262 8.59 10.48 -22.26
C VAL A 262 7.12 10.29 -21.85
N VAL A 263 6.24 10.05 -22.82
CA VAL A 263 4.80 9.85 -22.60
C VAL A 263 4.54 8.55 -21.84
N TYR A 264 5.22 7.46 -22.19
CA TYR A 264 5.08 6.16 -21.53
C TYR A 264 5.92 6.01 -20.28
N GLN A 265 6.80 6.98 -19.97
CA GLN A 265 7.79 6.91 -18.90
C GLN A 265 8.61 5.60 -18.91
N LYS A 266 8.95 5.14 -20.13
CA LYS A 266 9.70 3.91 -20.41
C LYS A 266 10.75 4.18 -21.48
N VAL A 267 11.91 3.53 -21.39
CA VAL A 267 12.94 3.60 -22.43
C VAL A 267 12.44 2.93 -23.72
N CYS A 268 12.80 3.46 -24.90
CA CYS A 268 12.36 2.97 -26.21
C CYS A 268 12.47 1.44 -26.35
N LYS A 269 13.56 0.85 -25.85
CA LYS A 269 13.80 -0.61 -25.92
C LYS A 269 12.68 -1.43 -25.27
N LEU A 270 12.12 -0.96 -24.15
CA LEU A 270 11.03 -1.65 -23.45
C LEU A 270 9.71 -1.50 -24.20
N ILE A 271 9.44 -0.32 -24.74
CA ILE A 271 8.25 -0.04 -25.55
C ILE A 271 8.21 -0.95 -26.78
N LEU A 272 9.33 -1.08 -27.48
CA LEU A 272 9.46 -1.95 -28.65
C LEU A 272 9.29 -3.43 -28.27
N SER A 273 9.83 -3.86 -27.13
CA SER A 273 9.65 -5.25 -26.68
C SER A 273 8.19 -5.61 -26.41
N GLU A 274 7.42 -4.71 -25.78
CA GLU A 274 5.98 -4.93 -25.53
C GLU A 274 5.16 -4.93 -26.83
N LEU A 275 5.51 -4.06 -27.78
CA LEU A 275 4.85 -3.98 -29.08
C LEU A 275 5.12 -5.23 -29.94
N LEU A 276 6.37 -5.70 -29.97
CA LEU A 276 6.78 -6.93 -30.67
C LEU A 276 6.09 -8.17 -30.11
N ILE A 277 5.98 -8.29 -28.78
CA ILE A 277 5.25 -9.39 -28.13
C ILE A 277 3.77 -9.38 -28.52
N LYS A 278 3.14 -8.19 -28.57
CA LYS A 278 1.73 -8.06 -28.99
C LYS A 278 1.52 -8.39 -30.47
N THR A 279 2.47 -8.06 -31.35
CA THR A 279 2.39 -8.40 -32.78
C THR A 279 2.57 -9.91 -33.01
N LEU A 280 3.54 -10.54 -32.34
CA LEU A 280 3.73 -11.98 -32.37
C LEU A 280 2.51 -12.75 -31.84
N HIS A 281 1.85 -12.25 -30.79
CA HIS A 281 0.61 -12.86 -30.29
C HIS A 281 -0.57 -12.78 -31.28
N MET A 282 -0.66 -11.71 -32.08
CA MET A 282 -1.66 -11.60 -33.15
C MET A 282 -1.36 -12.52 -34.35
N GLU A 283 -0.08 -12.72 -34.69
CA GLU A 283 0.33 -13.64 -35.75
C GLU A 283 0.10 -15.12 -35.37
N ILE A 284 0.30 -15.48 -34.09
CA ILE A 284 0.01 -16.83 -33.59
C ILE A 284 -1.51 -17.10 -33.57
N PHE A 285 -2.34 -16.11 -33.24
CA PHE A 285 -3.80 -16.26 -33.28
C PHE A 285 -4.37 -16.34 -34.70
N THR A 286 -3.71 -15.72 -35.70
CA THR A 286 -4.12 -15.85 -37.11
C THR A 286 -3.65 -17.16 -37.74
N CYS A 287 -2.53 -17.74 -37.29
CA CYS A 287 -2.10 -19.08 -37.73
C CYS A 287 -2.90 -20.24 -37.11
N TYR A 288 -3.65 -20.01 -36.03
CA TYR A 288 -4.52 -21.02 -35.41
C TYR A 288 -5.98 -21.02 -35.93
N PHE A 289 -6.32 -20.09 -36.82
CA PHE A 289 -7.67 -19.94 -37.39
C PHE A 289 -7.71 -20.09 -38.93
N MET A 290 -6.70 -20.73 -39.51
CA MET A 290 -6.67 -21.12 -40.93
C MET A 290 -6.34 -22.59 -41.07
#